data_AF-V5A0Y3-F1
#
_entry.id   AF-V5A0Y3-F1
#
_cell.length_a   1.000
_cell.length_b   1.000
_cell.length_c   1.000
_cell.angle_alpha   90.00
_cell.angle_beta   90.00
_cell.angle_gamma   90.00
#
_symmetry.space_group_name_H-M   'P 1'
#
loop_
_entity.id
_entity.type
_entity.pdbx_description
1 polymer ?
#
loop_
_entity_poly.entity_id
_entity_poly.type
_entity_poly.pdbx_seq_one_letter_code
_entity_poly.pdbx_strand_id
1 'polypeptide(L)'
;MIRHAGYLLLFAVVVALLAPAASPIQLSHVTSDSMEPTIGTGDGYVLVPAGDVIPGEIVTFYSEEREGYVTHRVAGTTTGGS
;
A
#
# COMPACT_ATOMS: atom_id res chain seq x y z
N MET A 1 -8.20 40.46 1.26
CA MET A 1 -8.92 39.21 1.61
C MET A 1 -8.72 38.08 0.59
N ILE A 2 -9.00 38.27 -0.70
CA ILE A 2 -8.90 37.20 -1.73
C ILE A 2 -7.49 36.58 -1.81
N ARG A 3 -6.44 37.38 -1.68
CA ARG A 3 -5.04 36.90 -1.70
C ARG A 3 -4.73 35.93 -0.56
N HIS A 4 -5.22 36.22 0.65
CA HIS A 4 -5.06 35.33 1.81
C HIS A 4 -5.89 34.05 1.67
N ALA A 5 -7.09 34.14 1.09
CA ALA A 5 -7.90 32.96 0.77
C ALA A 5 -7.20 32.06 -0.26
N GLY A 6 -6.55 32.65 -1.27
CA GLY A 6 -5.74 31.91 -2.25
C GLY A 6 -4.55 31.19 -1.61
N TYR A 7 -3.83 31.85 -0.69
CA TYR A 7 -2.73 31.20 0.04
C TYR A 7 -3.22 30.07 0.96
N LEU A 8 -4.36 30.25 1.64
CA LEU A 8 -4.95 29.20 2.48
C LEU A 8 -5.39 27.99 1.65
N LEU A 9 -6.03 28.22 0.50
CA LEU A 9 -6.40 27.16 -0.43
C LEU A 9 -5.16 26.40 -0.93
N LEU A 10 -4.14 27.13 -1.39
CA LEU A 10 -2.89 26.54 -1.87
C LEU A 10 -2.23 25.71 -0.77
N PHE A 11 -2.16 26.26 0.45
CA PHE A 11 -1.62 25.55 1.60
C PHE A 11 -2.40 24.27 1.90
N ALA A 12 -3.74 24.33 1.91
CA ALA A 12 -4.59 23.16 2.13
C ALA A 12 -4.39 22.08 1.06
N VAL A 13 -4.27 22.46 -0.23
CA VAL A 13 -4.00 21.53 -1.33
C VAL A 13 -2.63 20.88 -1.17
N VAL A 14 -1.60 21.65 -0.84
CA VAL A 14 -0.24 21.11 -0.60
C VAL A 14 -0.25 20.12 0.57
N VAL A 15 -0.89 20.47 1.68
CA VAL A 15 -1.03 19.57 2.84
C VAL A 15 -1.79 18.30 2.46
N ALA A 16 -2.89 18.41 1.71
CA ALA A 16 -3.69 17.26 1.28
C ALA A 16 -2.93 16.32 0.32
N LEU A 17 -2.06 16.85 -0.54
CA LEU A 17 -1.24 16.05 -1.45
C LEU A 17 -0.06 15.37 -0.73
N LEU A 18 0.47 15.98 0.32
CA LEU A 18 1.62 15.44 1.07
C LEU A 18 1.22 14.49 2.21
N ALA A 19 0.05 14.68 2.81
CA ALA A 19 -0.41 13.87 3.94
C ALA A 19 -0.45 12.35 3.67
N PRO A 20 -0.87 11.86 2.48
CA PRO A 20 -0.90 10.42 2.18
C PRO A 20 0.50 9.78 2.18
N ALA A 21 1.53 10.50 1.73
CA ALA A 21 2.90 9.99 1.69
C ALA A 21 3.52 9.81 3.09
N ALA A 22 3.01 10.55 4.09
CA ALA A 22 3.43 10.43 5.49
C ALA A 22 2.55 9.45 6.30
N SER A 23 1.48 8.91 5.69
CA SER A 23 0.57 8.00 6.37
C SER A 23 1.17 6.59 6.47
N PRO A 24 1.14 5.94 7.65
CA PRO A 24 1.51 4.54 7.78
C PRO A 24 0.56 3.61 7.01
N ILE A 25 -0.64 4.11 6.68
CA ILE A 25 -1.66 3.40 5.92
C ILE A 25 -1.62 3.91 4.48
N GLN A 26 -1.51 2.99 3.51
CA GLN A 26 -1.50 3.31 2.08
C GLN A 26 -2.69 2.67 1.36
N LEU A 27 -3.13 3.26 0.25
CA LEU A 27 -4.17 2.72 -0.62
C LEU A 27 -3.53 2.20 -1.89
N SER A 28 -3.91 1.00 -2.30
CA SER A 28 -3.42 0.36 -3.53
C SER A 28 -4.55 -0.42 -4.21
N HIS A 29 -4.27 -0.95 -5.39
CA HIS A 29 -5.19 -1.81 -6.13
C HIS A 29 -4.43 -2.96 -6.79
N VAL A 30 -5.15 -4.03 -7.08
CA VAL A 30 -4.57 -5.23 -7.71
C VAL A 30 -4.47 -5.03 -9.21
N THR A 31 -3.28 -5.29 -9.75
CA THR A 31 -2.95 -5.12 -11.17
C THR A 31 -2.84 -6.45 -11.93
N SER A 32 -2.94 -7.60 -11.24
CA SER A 32 -2.82 -8.94 -11.82
C SER A 32 -3.83 -9.93 -11.24
N ASP A 33 -4.09 -11.02 -11.96
CA ASP A 33 -5.03 -12.09 -11.62
C ASP A 33 -4.42 -13.19 -10.71
N SER A 34 -3.16 -13.05 -10.29
CA SER A 34 -2.40 -14.06 -9.53
C SER A 34 -2.98 -14.45 -8.18
N MET A 35 -3.87 -13.62 -7.63
CA MET A 35 -4.53 -13.85 -6.34
C MET A 35 -6.01 -14.21 -6.50
N GLU A 36 -6.51 -14.43 -7.72
CA GLU A 36 -7.86 -14.92 -7.94
C GLU A 36 -8.04 -16.34 -7.38
N PRO A 37 -9.20 -16.65 -6.77
CA PRO A 37 -10.39 -15.80 -6.60
C PRO A 37 -10.38 -14.97 -5.29
N THR A 38 -9.26 -14.94 -4.57
CA THR A 38 -9.20 -14.26 -3.26
C THR A 38 -9.29 -12.74 -3.40
N ILE A 39 -8.51 -12.16 -4.31
CA ILE A 39 -8.53 -10.73 -4.64
C ILE A 39 -8.44 -10.62 -6.16
N GLY A 40 -9.42 -9.96 -6.77
CA GLY A 40 -9.54 -9.82 -8.22
C GLY A 40 -8.77 -8.63 -8.78
N THR A 41 -8.52 -8.68 -10.08
CA THR A 41 -7.93 -7.54 -10.79
C THR A 41 -8.83 -6.31 -10.67
N GLY A 42 -8.26 -5.17 -10.27
CA GLY A 42 -8.98 -3.91 -10.06
C GLY A 42 -9.54 -3.72 -8.64
N ASP A 43 -9.50 -4.75 -7.79
CA ASP A 43 -9.90 -4.60 -6.38
C ASP A 43 -8.94 -3.65 -5.65
N GLY A 44 -9.53 -2.71 -4.90
CA GLY A 44 -8.79 -1.82 -4.02
C GLY A 44 -8.51 -2.48 -2.67
N TYR A 45 -7.34 -2.21 -2.10
CA TYR A 45 -6.98 -2.68 -0.75
C TYR A 45 -6.21 -1.62 0.03
N VAL A 46 -6.24 -1.79 1.35
CA VAL A 46 -5.57 -0.92 2.31
C VAL A 46 -4.34 -1.64 2.83
N LEU A 47 -3.18 -1.01 2.69
CA LEU A 47 -1.93 -1.45 3.28
C LEU A 47 -1.80 -0.86 4.67
N VAL A 48 -1.50 -1.72 5.64
CA VAL A 48 -1.16 -1.34 7.01
C VAL A 48 0.28 -1.76 7.30
N PRO A 49 0.98 -1.10 8.24
CA PRO A 49 2.33 -1.52 8.63
C PRO A 49 2.31 -2.99 9.06
N ALA A 50 3.25 -3.77 8.51
CA ALA A 50 3.38 -5.16 8.87
C ALA A 50 3.77 -5.30 10.35
N GLY A 51 3.04 -6.16 11.07
CA GLY A 51 3.44 -6.67 12.38
C GLY A 51 4.24 -7.96 12.22
N ASP A 52 3.96 -8.94 13.06
CA ASP A 52 4.47 -10.30 12.87
C ASP A 52 3.79 -10.94 11.66
N VAL A 53 4.58 -11.47 10.73
CA VAL A 53 4.08 -12.13 9.52
C VAL A 53 3.80 -13.59 9.83
N ILE A 54 2.54 -14.03 9.73
CA ILE A 54 2.14 -15.40 10.03
C ILE A 54 1.51 -16.11 8.82
N PRO A 55 1.56 -17.47 8.76
CA PRO A 55 0.96 -18.21 7.67
C PRO A 55 -0.53 -17.89 7.51
N GLY A 56 -0.96 -17.69 6.26
CA GLY A 56 -2.32 -17.33 5.91
C GLY A 56 -2.55 -15.83 5.70
N GLU A 57 -1.67 -14.94 6.17
CA GLU A 57 -1.79 -13.50 5.91
C GLU A 57 -1.51 -13.15 4.45
N ILE A 58 -2.08 -12.05 3.97
CA ILE A 58 -1.78 -11.48 2.66
C ILE A 58 -0.90 -10.26 2.88
N VAL A 59 0.31 -10.31 2.34
CA VAL A 59 1.32 -9.27 2.55
C VAL A 59 1.79 -8.72 1.21
N THR A 60 2.11 -7.43 1.20
CA THR A 60 2.76 -6.77 0.08
C THR A 60 4.22 -6.55 0.42
N PHE A 61 5.13 -6.99 -0.45
CA PHE A 61 6.57 -6.86 -0.26
C PHE A 61 7.25 -6.54 -1.59
N TYR A 62 8.46 -5.97 -1.50
CA TYR A 62 9.27 -5.72 -2.68
C TYR A 62 9.92 -7.02 -3.15
N SER A 63 9.66 -7.42 -4.39
CA SER A 63 10.29 -8.55 -5.04
C SER A 63 11.42 -8.04 -5.94
N GLU A 64 12.66 -8.45 -5.63
CA GLU A 64 13.81 -8.13 -6.48
C GLU A 64 13.68 -8.76 -7.87
N GLU A 65 13.15 -9.98 -7.96
CA GLU A 65 12.92 -10.69 -9.24
C GLU A 65 11.98 -9.93 -10.18
N ARG A 66 10.99 -9.23 -9.62
CA ARG A 66 10.01 -8.45 -10.39
C ARG A 66 10.29 -6.95 -10.39
N GLU A 67 11.37 -6.51 -9.74
CA GLU A 67 11.73 -5.10 -9.56
C GLU A 67 10.55 -4.24 -9.10
N GLY A 68 9.73 -4.76 -8.17
CA GLY A 68 8.47 -4.13 -7.81
C GLY A 68 7.75 -4.78 -6.63
N TYR A 69 6.70 -4.12 -6.17
CA TYR A 69 5.85 -4.63 -5.10
C TYR A 69 4.90 -5.71 -5.60
N VAL A 70 4.85 -6.83 -4.88
CA VAL A 70 3.93 -7.93 -5.13
C VAL A 70 3.14 -8.26 -3.88
N THR A 71 1.95 -8.83 -4.08
CA THR A 71 1.04 -9.20 -3.01
C THR A 71 0.77 -10.70 -3.06
N HIS A 72 1.08 -11.41 -1.99
CA HIS A 72 0.89 -12.86 -1.90
C HIS A 72 0.41 -13.29 -0.51
N ARG A 73 -0.18 -14.49 -0.46
CA ARG A 73 -0.49 -15.16 0.79
C ARG A 73 0.75 -15.87 1.34
N VAL A 74 1.04 -15.65 2.62
CA VAL A 74 2.12 -16.31 3.35
C VAL A 74 1.79 -17.79 3.47
N ALA A 75 2.60 -18.65 2.86
CA ALA A 75 2.41 -20.10 2.93
C ALA A 75 2.98 -20.72 4.22
N GLY A 76 4.02 -20.09 4.78
CA GLY A 76 4.76 -20.58 5.93
C GLY A 76 5.81 -19.57 6.38
N THR A 77 6.35 -19.75 7.58
CA THR A 77 7.44 -18.92 8.12
C THR A 77 8.66 -19.80 8.36
N THR A 78 9.84 -19.33 7.95
CA THR A 78 11.11 -20.03 8.21
C THR A 78 11.98 -19.16 9.11
N THR A 79 12.59 -19.78 10.12
CA THR A 79 13.52 -19.05 10.99
C THR A 79 14.82 -18.84 10.24
N GLY A 80 15.02 -17.64 9.69
CA GLY A 80 16.28 -17.23 9.05
C GLY A 80 16.17 -16.84 7.57
N GLY A 81 14.99 -16.91 6.95
CA GLY A 81 14.83 -16.49 5.55
C GLY A 81 15.57 -17.40 4.59
N SER A 82 15.13 -18.65 4.49
CA SER A 82 15.47 -19.57 3.40
C SER A 82 14.30 -20.50 3.15
#